data_AF-A0A6I1ZJW2-F1
#
_entry.id   AF-A0A6I1ZJW2-F1
#
_cell.length_a   1.000
_cell.length_b   1.000
_cell.length_c   1.000
_cell.angle_alpha   90.00
_cell.angle_beta   90.00
_cell.angle_gamma   90.00
#
_symmetry.space_group_name_H-M   'P 1'
#
loop_
_entity.id
_entity.type
_entity.pdbx_description
1 polymer ?
#
loop_
_entity_poly.entity_id
_entity_poly.type
_entity_poly.pdbx_seq_one_letter_code
_entity_poly.pdbx_strand_id
1 'polypeptide(L)'
;MKELTPRQIVKELDRYIVGQQAAKKSVAIAMRNRWRRLQVPDHLREEIMPNNIILIGSTGVGKTEIARRLAMLANAPFIKVEASKFTEVGYVGRDVESIIRDLVEVSVGMVRHAKEAEVEEKAFELANERLLDILFPVDDIPKHALAKVGDADQVEELHARHQRTREKLRERLEGNEYEDRLVEIKTSTDSTPILQVMGPFGMDDVTMNLQEMLGNVLPKKRRTQKTTVAEGRKILAAEEAGKLIDMDEVIRDALQRVEEMGIVFVDELDKIAGERSAAAGPDVSRE
;
A
#
# COMPACT_ATOMS: atom_id res chain seq x y z
N MET A 1 -15.99 -9.05 -2.32
CA MET A 1 -16.91 -7.93 -1.98
C MET A 1 -17.91 -8.40 -0.93
N LYS A 2 -18.22 -7.61 0.11
CA LYS A 2 -19.29 -7.97 1.07
C LYS A 2 -20.62 -8.08 0.31
N GLU A 3 -21.41 -9.12 0.60
CA GLU A 3 -22.71 -9.38 -0.03
C GLU A 3 -23.79 -8.41 0.47
N LEU A 4 -23.59 -7.11 0.26
CA LEU A 4 -24.53 -6.10 0.67
C LEU A 4 -25.69 -6.01 -0.32
N THR A 5 -26.91 -5.97 0.22
CA THR A 5 -28.10 -5.62 -0.54
C THR A 5 -28.14 -4.11 -0.78
N PRO A 6 -28.84 -3.62 -1.82
CA PRO A 6 -28.98 -2.18 -2.05
C PRO A 6 -29.53 -1.42 -0.82
N ARG A 7 -30.45 -2.02 -0.06
CA ARG A 7 -31.00 -1.43 1.17
C ARG A 7 -29.94 -1.30 2.26
N GLN A 8 -29.06 -2.29 2.43
CA GLN A 8 -27.96 -2.22 3.38
C GLN A 8 -26.92 -1.16 2.98
N ILE A 9 -26.62 -1.05 1.68
CA ILE A 9 -25.70 -0.01 1.17
C ILE A 9 -26.27 1.39 1.47
N VAL A 10 -27.54 1.63 1.15
CA VAL A 10 -28.20 2.93 1.45
C VAL A 10 -28.17 3.21 2.95
N LYS A 11 -28.48 2.23 3.79
CA LYS A 11 -28.44 2.37 5.26
C LYS A 11 -27.04 2.72 5.78
N GLU A 12 -25.99 2.17 5.19
CA GLU A 12 -24.62 2.51 5.58
C GLU A 12 -24.26 3.93 5.12
N LEU A 13 -24.66 4.32 3.90
CA LEU A 13 -24.48 5.69 3.40
C LEU A 13 -25.27 6.73 4.21
N ASP A 14 -26.44 6.36 4.76
CA ASP A 14 -27.25 7.24 5.63
C ASP A 14 -26.52 7.66 6.92
N ARG A 15 -25.49 6.91 7.36
CA ARG A 15 -24.70 7.25 8.56
C ARG A 15 -23.78 8.45 8.32
N TYR A 16 -23.45 8.75 7.07
CA TYR A 16 -22.46 9.75 6.70
C TYR A 16 -23.03 10.88 5.83
N ILE A 17 -24.02 10.56 4.99
CA ILE A 17 -24.64 11.51 4.05
C ILE A 17 -26.07 11.77 4.50
N VAL A 18 -26.44 13.03 4.70
CA VAL A 18 -27.83 13.40 5.02
C VAL A 18 -28.62 13.61 3.73
N GLY A 19 -29.83 13.04 3.63
CA GLY A 19 -30.69 13.20 2.44
C GLY A 19 -30.19 12.44 1.20
N GLN A 20 -30.32 13.04 0.02
CA GLN A 20 -29.83 12.51 -1.27
C GLN A 20 -30.25 11.07 -1.61
N GLN A 21 -31.49 10.70 -1.28
CA GLN A 21 -31.99 9.32 -1.39
C GLN A 21 -31.93 8.76 -2.81
N ALA A 22 -32.19 9.58 -3.82
CA ALA A 22 -32.08 9.17 -5.22
C ALA A 22 -30.64 8.79 -5.59
N ALA A 23 -29.65 9.62 -5.22
CA ALA A 23 -28.24 9.36 -5.50
C ALA A 23 -27.75 8.09 -4.76
N LYS A 24 -28.10 7.94 -3.47
CA LYS A 24 -27.77 6.75 -2.67
C LYS A 24 -28.33 5.47 -3.29
N LYS A 25 -29.58 5.50 -3.74
CA LYS A 25 -30.23 4.37 -4.41
C LYS A 25 -29.51 4.01 -5.72
N SER A 26 -29.18 5.00 -6.54
CA SER A 26 -28.47 4.78 -7.81
C SER A 26 -27.09 4.13 -7.60
N VAL A 27 -26.28 4.65 -6.67
CA VAL A 27 -24.96 4.07 -6.38
C VAL A 27 -25.05 2.68 -5.75
N ALA A 28 -26.06 2.44 -4.91
CA ALA A 28 -26.30 1.13 -4.31
C ALA A 28 -26.69 0.07 -5.36
N ILE A 29 -27.47 0.45 -6.37
CA ILE A 29 -27.83 -0.43 -7.48
C ILE A 29 -26.60 -0.74 -8.33
N ALA A 30 -25.78 0.27 -8.68
CA ALA A 30 -24.57 0.06 -9.47
C ALA A 30 -23.58 -0.88 -8.76
N MET A 31 -23.36 -0.67 -7.46
CA MET A 31 -22.50 -1.55 -6.66
C MET A 31 -23.06 -2.98 -6.58
N ARG A 32 -24.38 -3.13 -6.41
CA ARG A 32 -25.02 -4.46 -6.43
C ARG A 32 -24.92 -5.14 -7.79
N ASN A 33 -25.06 -4.39 -8.87
CA ASN A 33 -24.92 -4.93 -10.22
C ASN A 33 -23.50 -5.41 -10.49
N ARG A 34 -22.49 -4.71 -9.94
CA ARG A 34 -21.10 -5.16 -9.98
C ARG A 34 -20.90 -6.49 -9.27
N TRP A 35 -21.46 -6.65 -8.07
CA TRP A 35 -21.46 -7.94 -7.38
C TRP A 35 -22.16 -9.03 -8.20
N ARG A 36 -23.32 -8.73 -8.79
CA ARG A 36 -24.06 -9.68 -9.66
C ARG A 36 -23.25 -10.08 -10.88
N ARG A 37 -22.51 -9.15 -11.50
CA ARG A 37 -21.61 -9.43 -12.63
C ARG A 37 -20.52 -10.44 -12.26
N LEU A 38 -20.02 -10.42 -11.02
CA LEU A 38 -19.05 -11.43 -10.55
C LEU A 38 -19.67 -12.82 -10.37
N GLN A 39 -21.00 -12.92 -10.26
CA GLN A 39 -21.71 -14.20 -10.09
C GLN A 39 -22.13 -14.84 -11.42
N VAL A 40 -21.97 -14.15 -12.55
CA VAL A 40 -22.26 -14.73 -13.87
C VAL A 40 -21.06 -15.50 -14.42
N PRO A 41 -21.30 -16.50 -15.29
CA PRO A 41 -20.23 -17.18 -16.03
C PRO A 41 -19.36 -16.20 -16.82
N ASP A 42 -18.09 -16.54 -17.01
CA ASP A 42 -17.09 -15.61 -17.57
C ASP A 42 -17.47 -15.08 -18.96
N HIS A 43 -18.03 -15.92 -19.84
CA HIS A 43 -18.49 -15.50 -21.17
C HIS A 43 -19.58 -14.41 -21.14
N LEU A 44 -20.45 -14.41 -20.12
CA LEU A 44 -21.45 -13.36 -19.93
C LEU A 44 -20.89 -12.15 -19.19
N ARG A 45 -19.81 -12.32 -18.41
CA ARG A 45 -19.23 -11.25 -17.60
C ARG A 45 -18.62 -10.14 -18.46
N GLU A 46 -18.05 -10.51 -19.61
CA GLU A 46 -17.45 -9.59 -20.58
C GLU A 46 -18.51 -8.76 -21.31
N GLU A 47 -19.69 -9.33 -21.56
CA GLU A 47 -20.81 -8.63 -22.23
C GLU A 47 -21.52 -7.62 -21.32
N ILE A 48 -21.41 -7.78 -20.00
CA ILE A 48 -22.05 -6.88 -19.03
C ILE A 48 -21.15 -5.68 -18.77
N MET A 49 -21.45 -4.55 -19.42
CA MET A 49 -20.78 -3.28 -19.15
C MET A 49 -21.17 -2.68 -17.78
N PRO A 50 -20.24 -2.00 -17.08
CA PRO A 50 -20.55 -1.26 -15.87
C PRO A 50 -21.58 -0.13 -16.12
N ASN A 51 -22.49 0.06 -15.17
CA ASN A 51 -23.40 1.20 -15.19
C ASN A 51 -22.71 2.43 -14.59
N ASN A 52 -22.12 3.26 -15.45
CA ASN A 52 -21.57 4.55 -15.05
C ASN A 52 -22.69 5.49 -14.53
N ILE A 53 -22.35 6.35 -13.58
CA ILE A 53 -23.33 7.22 -12.90
C ILE A 53 -22.92 8.67 -13.11
N ILE A 54 -23.87 9.49 -13.56
CA ILE A 54 -23.72 10.95 -13.60
C ILE A 54 -24.50 11.53 -12.42
N LEU A 55 -23.79 12.22 -11.51
CA LEU A 55 -24.39 12.90 -10.37
C LEU A 55 -24.58 14.39 -10.69
N ILE A 56 -25.83 14.82 -10.81
CA ILE A 56 -26.19 16.22 -11.10
C ILE A 56 -26.67 16.89 -9.82
N GLY A 57 -26.13 18.06 -9.50
CA GLY A 57 -26.52 18.87 -8.36
C GLY A 57 -25.54 20.01 -8.10
N SER A 58 -25.90 20.96 -7.25
CA SER A 58 -25.01 22.06 -6.84
C SER A 58 -23.76 21.56 -6.12
N THR A 59 -22.77 22.44 -5.94
CA THR A 59 -21.59 22.15 -5.12
C THR A 59 -22.00 21.97 -3.65
N GLY A 60 -21.24 21.19 -2.89
CA GLY A 60 -21.47 21.00 -1.44
C GLY A 60 -22.61 20.06 -1.03
N VAL A 61 -23.43 19.54 -1.96
CA VAL A 61 -24.56 18.62 -1.63
C VAL A 61 -24.15 17.19 -1.28
N GLY A 62 -22.84 16.89 -1.25
CA GLY A 62 -22.32 15.57 -0.88
C GLY A 62 -22.03 14.60 -2.04
N LYS A 63 -21.96 15.07 -3.31
CA LYS A 63 -21.66 14.21 -4.47
C LYS A 63 -20.36 13.40 -4.29
N THR A 64 -19.28 14.09 -3.96
CA THR A 64 -17.96 13.47 -3.71
C THR A 64 -17.96 12.56 -2.48
N GLU A 65 -18.71 12.93 -1.44
CA GLU A 65 -18.79 12.13 -0.21
C GLU A 65 -19.53 10.81 -0.43
N ILE A 66 -20.59 10.80 -1.25
CA ILE A 66 -21.27 9.57 -1.67
C ILE A 66 -20.28 8.62 -2.36
N ALA A 67 -19.50 9.12 -3.33
CA ALA A 67 -18.53 8.30 -4.06
C ALA A 67 -17.41 7.77 -3.15
N ARG A 68 -16.85 8.63 -2.28
CA ARG A 68 -15.80 8.26 -1.31
C ARG A 68 -16.29 7.18 -0.35
N ARG A 69 -17.49 7.35 0.25
CA ARG A 69 -18.06 6.37 1.18
C ARG A 69 -18.42 5.06 0.50
N LEU A 70 -18.89 5.11 -0.73
CA LEU A 70 -19.13 3.91 -1.54
C LEU A 70 -17.84 3.11 -1.74
N ALA A 71 -16.73 3.78 -2.08
CA ALA A 71 -15.45 3.11 -2.26
C ALA A 71 -14.91 2.48 -0.97
N MET A 72 -15.01 3.20 0.15
CA MET A 72 -14.64 2.64 1.48
C MET A 72 -15.49 1.42 1.82
N LEU A 73 -16.81 1.47 1.57
CA LEU A 73 -17.72 0.35 1.83
C LEU A 73 -17.41 -0.87 0.95
N ALA A 74 -17.04 -0.63 -0.30
CA ALA A 74 -16.65 -1.65 -1.26
C ALA A 74 -15.24 -2.21 -1.01
N ASN A 75 -14.44 -1.54 -0.17
CA ASN A 75 -13.00 -1.73 -0.08
C ASN A 75 -12.35 -1.68 -1.49
N ALA A 76 -12.68 -0.62 -2.23
CA ALA A 76 -12.32 -0.42 -3.63
C ALA A 76 -11.26 0.69 -3.77
N PRO A 77 -10.29 0.55 -4.69
CA PRO A 77 -9.41 1.65 -5.08
C PRO A 77 -10.24 2.85 -5.57
N PHE A 78 -9.88 4.05 -5.12
CA PHE A 78 -10.62 5.27 -5.40
C PHE A 78 -9.71 6.43 -5.73
N ILE A 79 -10.02 7.13 -6.82
CA ILE A 79 -9.35 8.37 -7.21
C ILE A 79 -10.39 9.46 -7.51
N LYS A 80 -10.13 10.69 -7.04
CA LYS A 80 -10.85 11.90 -7.44
C LYS A 80 -9.98 12.66 -8.43
N VAL A 81 -10.54 13.00 -9.58
CA VAL A 81 -9.89 13.86 -10.58
C VAL A 81 -10.83 14.98 -10.99
N GLU A 82 -10.28 16.12 -11.40
CA GLU A 82 -11.04 17.27 -11.91
C GLU A 82 -10.89 17.28 -13.43
N ALA A 83 -12.02 17.36 -14.15
CA ALA A 83 -12.03 17.26 -15.61
C ALA A 83 -11.23 18.39 -16.28
N SER A 84 -11.22 19.58 -15.69
CA SER A 84 -10.52 20.76 -16.22
C SER A 84 -8.99 20.59 -16.31
N LYS A 85 -8.39 19.72 -15.47
CA LYS A 85 -6.95 19.44 -15.48
C LYS A 85 -6.43 18.85 -16.79
N PHE A 86 -7.34 18.30 -17.60
CA PHE A 86 -7.03 17.65 -18.87
C PHE A 86 -7.35 18.55 -20.09
N THR A 87 -7.89 19.76 -19.87
CA THR A 87 -8.35 20.65 -20.95
C THR A 87 -7.76 22.06 -20.90
N GLU A 88 -6.95 22.40 -19.89
CA GLU A 88 -6.43 23.76 -19.74
C GLU A 88 -5.32 24.05 -20.78
N VAL A 89 -5.50 25.15 -21.49
CA VAL A 89 -4.69 25.60 -22.63
C VAL A 89 -3.29 26.01 -22.15
N GLY A 90 -2.24 25.28 -22.54
CA GLY A 90 -0.89 25.87 -22.63
C GLY A 90 0.29 25.15 -21.98
N TYR A 91 0.12 23.99 -21.38
CA TYR A 91 1.24 23.10 -21.04
C TYR A 91 0.85 21.70 -21.44
N VAL A 92 1.80 20.89 -21.92
CA VAL A 92 1.58 19.47 -22.30
C VAL A 92 0.64 18.84 -21.27
N GLY A 93 -0.62 18.61 -21.67
CA GLY A 93 -1.68 18.28 -20.72
C GLY A 93 -1.30 17.05 -19.93
N ARG A 94 -1.71 16.96 -18.65
CA ARG A 94 -1.60 15.70 -17.93
C ARG A 94 -2.27 14.61 -18.76
N ASP A 95 -1.60 13.49 -18.90
CA ASP A 95 -2.09 12.35 -19.66
C ASP A 95 -3.36 11.78 -18.99
N VAL A 96 -4.43 11.55 -19.75
CA VAL A 96 -5.67 10.94 -19.22
C VAL A 96 -5.40 9.54 -18.67
N GLU A 97 -4.39 8.84 -19.19
CA GLU A 97 -3.96 7.54 -18.66
C GLU A 97 -3.41 7.65 -17.23
N SER A 98 -2.93 8.83 -16.81
CA SER A 98 -2.46 9.03 -15.42
C SER A 98 -3.56 8.76 -14.40
N ILE A 99 -4.84 8.95 -14.76
CA ILE A 99 -5.98 8.64 -13.87
C ILE A 99 -5.96 7.15 -13.47
N ILE A 100 -5.65 6.28 -14.42
CA ILE A 100 -5.62 4.82 -14.19
C ILE A 100 -4.31 4.42 -13.52
N ARG A 101 -3.17 5.04 -13.86
CA ARG A 101 -1.90 4.81 -13.16
C ARG A 101 -2.01 5.14 -11.67
N ASP A 102 -2.53 6.33 -11.34
CA ASP A 102 -2.75 6.76 -9.96
C ASP A 102 -3.71 5.81 -9.22
N LEU A 103 -4.74 5.31 -9.91
CA LEU A 103 -5.68 4.33 -9.33
C LEU A 103 -5.01 2.98 -9.02
N VAL A 104 -4.10 2.52 -9.88
CA VAL A 104 -3.30 1.31 -9.66
C VAL A 104 -2.35 1.49 -8.48
N GLU A 105 -1.67 2.63 -8.36
CA GLU A 105 -0.81 2.94 -7.22
C GLU A 105 -1.58 2.89 -5.89
N VAL A 106 -2.79 3.47 -5.85
CA VAL A 106 -3.68 3.37 -4.69
C VAL A 106 -4.02 1.90 -4.39
N SER A 107 -4.30 1.09 -5.40
CA SER A 107 -4.61 -0.33 -5.23
C SER A 107 -3.41 -1.12 -4.71
N VAL A 108 -2.19 -0.87 -5.22
CA VAL A 108 -0.95 -1.50 -4.75
C VAL A 108 -0.72 -1.19 -3.28
N GLY A 109 -0.88 0.07 -2.86
CA GLY A 109 -0.80 0.45 -1.45
C GLY A 109 -1.83 -0.28 -0.58
N MET A 110 -3.07 -0.39 -1.05
CA MET A 110 -4.13 -1.12 -0.34
C MET A 110 -3.85 -2.61 -0.18
N VAL A 111 -3.36 -3.28 -1.23
CA VAL A 111 -3.04 -4.72 -1.19
C VAL A 111 -1.80 -4.96 -0.33
N ARG A 112 -0.76 -4.15 -0.49
CA ARG A 112 0.44 -4.22 0.34
C ARG A 112 0.11 -4.11 1.83
N HIS A 113 -0.69 -3.12 2.23
CA HIS A 113 -1.09 -3.00 3.64
C HIS A 113 -1.90 -4.19 4.15
N ALA A 114 -2.73 -4.81 3.29
CA ALA A 114 -3.45 -6.03 3.67
C ALA A 114 -2.48 -7.20 3.88
N LYS A 115 -1.52 -7.40 2.97
CA LYS A 115 -0.48 -8.44 3.07
C LYS A 115 0.45 -8.21 4.27
N GLU A 116 0.83 -6.95 4.55
CA GLU A 116 1.60 -6.57 5.74
C GLU A 116 0.90 -7.02 7.03
N ALA A 117 -0.41 -6.82 7.13
CA ALA A 117 -1.20 -7.25 8.29
C ALA A 117 -1.32 -8.79 8.39
N GLU A 118 -1.31 -9.51 7.26
CA GLU A 118 -1.33 -10.99 7.25
C GLU A 118 0.00 -11.61 7.72
N VAL A 119 1.12 -10.94 7.46
CA VAL A 119 2.46 -11.43 7.82
C VAL A 119 2.99 -10.86 9.13
N GLU A 120 2.25 -9.94 9.78
CA GLU A 120 2.69 -9.22 10.98
C GLU A 120 3.16 -10.16 12.10
N GLU A 121 2.40 -11.22 12.38
CA GLU A 121 2.74 -12.20 13.43
C GLU A 121 4.04 -12.94 13.12
N LYS A 122 4.17 -13.48 11.89
CA LYS A 122 5.38 -14.17 11.44
C LYS A 122 6.59 -13.25 11.39
N ALA A 123 6.39 -12.01 10.95
CA ALA A 123 7.44 -11.00 10.90
C ALA A 123 7.93 -10.65 12.31
N PHE A 124 7.03 -10.61 13.29
CA PHE A 124 7.35 -10.40 14.70
C PHE A 124 8.14 -11.57 15.29
N GLU A 125 7.77 -12.82 14.98
CA GLU A 125 8.53 -14.00 15.38
C GLU A 125 9.97 -13.97 14.83
N LEU A 126 10.12 -13.73 13.52
CA LEU A 126 11.43 -13.62 12.88
C LEU A 126 12.26 -12.45 13.42
N ALA A 127 11.61 -11.33 13.74
CA ALA A 127 12.26 -10.19 14.39
C ALA A 127 12.77 -10.56 15.79
N ASN A 128 12.02 -11.34 16.56
CA ASN A 128 12.45 -11.84 17.87
C ASN A 128 13.64 -12.80 17.74
N GLU A 129 13.65 -13.70 16.75
CA GLU A 129 14.80 -14.56 16.51
C GLU A 129 16.06 -13.74 16.17
N ARG A 130 15.91 -12.72 15.33
CA ARG A 130 17.02 -11.82 14.97
C ARG A 130 17.48 -10.97 16.16
N LEU A 131 16.57 -10.54 17.04
CA LEU A 131 16.94 -9.88 18.30
C LEU A 131 17.66 -10.81 19.26
N LEU A 132 17.24 -12.07 19.34
CA LEU A 132 17.88 -13.09 20.15
C LEU A 132 19.35 -13.28 19.71
N ASP A 133 19.60 -13.32 18.41
CA ASP A 133 20.96 -13.43 17.86
C ASP A 133 21.82 -12.19 18.12
N ILE A 134 21.22 -10.99 18.18
CA ILE A 134 21.94 -9.75 18.51
C ILE A 134 22.25 -9.68 20.02
N LEU A 135 21.30 -10.08 20.86
CA LEU A 135 21.44 -10.05 22.31
C LEU A 135 22.34 -11.16 22.85
N PHE A 136 22.30 -12.33 22.19
CA PHE A 136 22.98 -13.57 22.58
C PHE A 136 23.46 -14.32 21.33
N PRO A 137 24.59 -13.88 20.73
CA PRO A 137 25.14 -14.51 19.53
C PRO A 137 25.41 -16.00 19.72
N VAL A 138 25.11 -16.81 18.71
CA VAL A 138 25.34 -18.27 18.72
C VAL A 138 26.82 -18.62 18.90
N ASP A 139 27.71 -17.73 18.45
CA ASP A 139 29.17 -17.85 18.56
C ASP A 139 29.74 -17.35 19.90
N ASP A 140 28.90 -16.95 20.87
CA ASP A 140 29.35 -16.49 22.19
C ASP A 140 29.75 -17.66 23.12
N ILE A 141 30.10 -18.81 22.54
CA ILE A 141 30.94 -19.80 23.22
C ILE A 141 32.33 -19.19 23.26
N PRO A 142 32.90 -18.87 24.43
CA PRO A 142 34.21 -18.26 24.50
C PRO A 142 35.22 -19.10 23.73
N LYS A 143 35.99 -18.51 22.81
CA LYS A 143 37.03 -19.24 22.05
C LYS A 143 37.98 -20.00 22.98
N HIS A 144 38.18 -19.50 24.20
CA HIS A 144 38.95 -20.15 25.26
C HIS A 144 38.27 -21.40 25.86
N ALA A 145 36.94 -21.49 25.82
CA ALA A 145 36.17 -22.67 26.22
C ALA A 145 36.20 -23.76 25.13
N LEU A 146 36.05 -23.39 23.86
CA LEU A 146 36.26 -24.31 22.71
C LEU A 146 37.70 -24.82 22.63
N ALA A 147 38.70 -23.97 22.89
CA ALA A 147 40.11 -24.37 22.87
C ALA A 147 40.54 -25.31 24.01
N LYS A 148 39.73 -25.44 25.07
CA LYS A 148 39.98 -26.37 26.19
C LYS A 148 39.35 -27.75 25.97
N VAL A 149 38.55 -27.90 24.93
CA VAL A 149 37.74 -29.09 24.67
C VAL A 149 38.33 -29.78 23.45
N GLY A 150 39.03 -30.90 23.68
CA GLY A 150 39.73 -31.65 22.64
C GLY A 150 38.92 -32.79 22.03
N ASP A 151 37.72 -33.06 22.55
CA ASP A 151 36.93 -34.25 22.24
C ASP A 151 35.59 -33.89 21.60
N ALA A 152 35.18 -34.63 20.56
CA ALA A 152 34.00 -34.31 19.75
C ALA A 152 32.70 -34.34 20.59
N ASP A 153 32.59 -35.28 21.53
CA ASP A 153 31.42 -35.46 22.39
C ASP A 153 31.23 -34.29 23.37
N GLN A 154 32.33 -33.70 23.86
CA GLN A 154 32.28 -32.56 24.78
C GLN A 154 31.93 -31.24 24.05
N VAL A 155 32.28 -31.13 22.76
CA VAL A 155 31.86 -30.02 21.91
C VAL A 155 30.35 -30.10 21.67
N GLU A 156 29.82 -31.29 21.41
CA GLU A 156 28.39 -31.53 21.21
C GLU A 156 27.57 -31.23 22.48
N GLU A 157 28.06 -31.61 23.66
CA GLU A 157 27.40 -31.31 24.94
C GLU A 157 27.39 -29.79 25.25
N LEU A 158 28.47 -29.07 24.92
CA LEU A 158 28.53 -27.61 25.05
C LEU A 158 27.53 -26.91 24.13
N HIS A 159 27.41 -27.37 22.87
CA HIS A 159 26.40 -26.86 21.95
C HIS A 159 24.98 -27.12 22.46
N ALA A 160 24.69 -28.32 22.98
CA ALA A 160 23.39 -28.67 23.54
C ALA A 160 23.03 -27.80 24.77
N ARG A 161 24.02 -27.49 25.63
CA ARG A 161 23.82 -26.59 26.79
C ARG A 161 23.55 -25.16 26.36
N HIS A 162 24.24 -24.67 25.34
CA HIS A 162 23.99 -23.34 24.77
C HIS A 162 22.61 -23.26 24.13
N GLN A 163 22.17 -24.29 23.40
CA GLN A 163 20.82 -24.36 22.83
C GLN A 163 19.73 -24.29 23.90
N ARG A 164 19.85 -25.07 24.98
CA ARG A 164 18.91 -25.01 26.12
C ARG A 164 18.88 -23.64 26.80
N THR A 165 20.02 -22.95 26.85
CA THR A 165 20.09 -21.59 27.41
C THR A 165 19.41 -20.59 26.48
N ARG A 166 19.61 -20.73 25.17
CA ARG A 166 18.97 -19.90 24.14
C ARG A 166 17.45 -20.07 24.12
N GLU A 167 16.93 -21.28 24.32
CA GLU A 167 15.49 -21.54 24.45
C GLU A 167 14.88 -20.81 25.66
N LYS A 168 15.51 -20.88 26.83
CA LYS A 168 15.05 -20.14 28.02
C LYS A 168 15.10 -18.62 27.83
N LEU A 169 16.07 -18.13 27.07
CA LEU A 169 16.19 -16.70 26.75
C LEU A 169 15.15 -16.26 25.72
N ARG A 170 14.78 -17.15 24.78
CA ARG A 170 13.65 -16.93 23.86
C ARG A 170 12.36 -16.72 24.64
N GLU A 171 12.03 -17.62 25.57
CA GLU A 171 10.83 -17.50 26.41
C GLU A 171 10.79 -16.18 27.19
N ARG A 172 11.92 -15.72 27.73
CA ARG A 172 12.01 -14.43 28.44
C ARG A 172 11.89 -13.22 27.52
N LEU A 173 12.41 -13.32 26.29
CA LEU A 173 12.30 -12.26 25.30
C LEU A 173 10.85 -12.12 24.80
N GLU A 174 10.16 -13.24 24.62
CA GLU A 174 8.71 -13.28 24.35
C GLU A 174 7.91 -12.74 25.54
N GLY A 175 8.37 -13.00 26.76
CA GLY A 175 7.85 -12.44 28.01
C GLY A 175 8.08 -10.93 28.19
N ASN A 176 8.68 -10.24 27.21
CA ASN A 176 9.04 -8.82 27.27
C ASN A 176 9.96 -8.44 28.46
N GLU A 177 10.82 -9.35 28.92
CA GLU A 177 11.71 -9.07 30.06
C GLU A 177 12.92 -8.18 29.69
N TYR A 178 13.18 -7.97 28.39
CA TYR A 178 14.38 -7.28 27.89
C TYR A 178 14.11 -5.96 27.16
N GLU A 179 12.88 -5.43 27.20
CA GLU A 179 12.46 -4.26 26.39
C GLU A 179 13.40 -3.04 26.51
N ASP A 180 13.85 -2.73 27.72
CA ASP A 180 14.67 -1.54 28.01
C ASP A 180 16.15 -1.72 27.66
N ARG A 181 16.58 -2.95 27.32
CA ARG A 181 17.99 -3.22 27.01
C ARG A 181 18.36 -2.55 25.68
N LEU A 182 19.54 -1.93 25.64
CA LEU A 182 20.06 -1.31 24.42
C LEU A 182 20.68 -2.36 23.51
N VAL A 183 20.34 -2.30 22.23
CA VAL A 183 20.85 -3.16 21.16
C VAL A 183 21.34 -2.32 19.99
N GLU A 184 22.36 -2.83 19.31
CA GLU A 184 22.84 -2.29 18.04
C GLU A 184 22.24 -3.10 16.90
N ILE A 185 21.26 -2.52 16.21
CA ILE A 185 20.67 -3.12 15.01
C ILE A 185 21.29 -2.51 13.75
N LYS A 186 21.58 -3.37 12.78
CA LYS A 186 21.99 -2.97 11.43
C LYS A 186 20.75 -2.97 10.55
N THR A 187 20.29 -1.79 10.18
CA THR A 187 19.13 -1.62 9.31
C THR A 187 19.59 -1.12 7.94
N SER A 188 18.93 -1.61 6.90
CA SER A 188 19.03 -1.02 5.56
C SER A 188 18.04 0.12 5.46
N THR A 189 18.49 1.34 5.77
CA THR A 189 17.74 2.54 5.39
C THR A 189 17.93 2.80 3.90
N ASP A 190 16.84 2.98 3.17
CA ASP A 190 16.82 3.65 1.86
C ASP A 190 17.02 5.16 2.05
N SER A 191 18.14 5.55 2.67
CA SER A 191 18.58 6.93 2.66
C SER A 191 19.50 7.10 1.45
N THR A 192 18.93 7.38 0.29
CA THR A 192 19.69 8.12 -0.70
C THR A 192 19.99 9.48 -0.06
N PRO A 193 21.27 9.87 0.09
CA PRO A 193 21.57 11.23 0.50
C PRO A 193 20.93 12.12 -0.56
N ILE A 194 20.03 13.01 -0.15
CA ILE A 194 19.59 14.13 -0.97
C ILE A 194 20.85 14.97 -1.18
N LEU A 195 21.62 14.64 -2.21
CA LEU A 195 22.63 15.54 -2.72
C LEU A 195 21.82 16.71 -3.29
N GLN A 196 21.80 17.80 -2.54
CA GLN A 196 21.14 19.05 -2.88
C GLN A 196 21.86 19.65 -4.10
N VAL A 197 21.67 19.06 -5.28
CA VAL A 197 22.13 19.63 -6.56
C VAL A 197 21.11 20.68 -6.96
N MET A 198 21.13 21.80 -6.23
CA MET A 198 20.38 22.99 -6.55
C MET A 198 21.09 23.70 -7.72
N GLY A 199 20.88 23.18 -8.93
CA GLY A 199 21.15 23.90 -10.19
C GLY A 199 19.89 24.71 -10.59
N PRO A 200 20.02 25.94 -11.11
CA PRO A 200 18.89 26.87 -11.27
C PRO A 200 17.97 26.61 -12.48
N PHE A 201 17.80 25.36 -12.92
CA PHE A 201 17.00 25.05 -14.11
C PHE A 201 16.04 23.87 -13.86
N GLY A 202 14.74 24.16 -13.95
CA GLY A 202 13.63 23.24 -13.67
C GLY A 202 13.54 22.06 -14.64
N MET A 203 13.97 20.89 -14.17
CA MET A 203 13.80 19.58 -14.78
C MET A 203 13.57 18.57 -13.63
N ASP A 204 12.39 18.62 -13.04
CA ASP A 204 12.06 17.89 -11.80
C ASP A 204 11.64 16.42 -12.06
N ASP A 205 11.13 16.07 -13.25
CA ASP A 205 10.63 14.71 -13.52
C ASP A 205 11.71 13.73 -14.03
N VAL A 206 12.68 14.19 -14.82
CA VAL A 206 13.73 13.30 -15.39
C VAL A 206 14.80 12.95 -14.35
N THR A 207 14.99 13.81 -13.35
CA THR A 207 15.97 13.61 -12.28
C THR A 207 15.49 12.59 -11.24
N MET A 208 14.17 12.51 -10.96
CA MET A 208 13.59 11.52 -10.06
C MET A 208 13.76 10.08 -10.57
N ASN A 209 13.45 9.82 -11.84
CA ASN A 209 13.59 8.47 -12.43
C ASN A 209 15.06 8.03 -12.57
N LEU A 210 15.98 8.96 -12.85
CA LEU A 210 17.42 8.64 -12.89
C LEU A 210 17.98 8.30 -11.50
N GLN A 211 17.46 8.96 -10.46
CA GLN A 211 17.85 8.71 -9.07
C GLN A 211 17.36 7.35 -8.56
N GLU A 212 16.16 6.92 -8.97
CA GLU A 212 15.63 5.58 -8.66
C GLU A 212 16.45 4.47 -9.34
N MET A 213 16.83 4.65 -10.62
CA MET A 213 17.72 3.71 -11.32
C MET A 213 19.12 3.65 -10.70
N LEU A 214 19.69 4.77 -10.26
CA LEU A 214 21.01 4.82 -9.61
C LEU A 214 20.98 4.26 -8.17
N GLY A 215 19.85 4.38 -7.48
CA GLY A 215 19.64 3.81 -6.14
C GLY A 215 19.70 2.29 -6.10
N ASN A 216 19.28 1.61 -7.18
CA ASN A 216 19.29 0.14 -7.28
C ASN A 216 20.66 -0.46 -7.63
N VAL A 217 21.63 0.35 -8.11
CA VAL A 217 22.97 -0.12 -8.52
C VAL A 217 24.02 0.05 -7.40
N LEU A 218 23.79 0.98 -6.46
CA LEU A 218 24.67 1.20 -5.31
C LEU A 218 24.33 0.23 -4.17
N PRO A 219 25.32 -0.45 -3.55
CA PRO A 219 25.06 -1.32 -2.41
C PRO A 219 24.46 -0.51 -1.27
N LYS A 220 23.26 -0.90 -0.82
CA LYS A 220 22.56 -0.27 0.30
C LYS A 220 23.49 -0.18 1.51
N LYS A 221 23.89 1.04 1.89
CA LYS A 221 24.72 1.26 3.08
C LYS A 221 23.88 0.91 4.31
N ARG A 222 24.25 -0.18 4.98
CA ARG A 222 23.68 -0.56 6.28
C ARG A 222 24.15 0.43 7.33
N ARG A 223 23.22 1.11 7.99
CA ARG A 223 23.52 1.99 9.13
C ARG A 223 23.32 1.20 10.41
N THR A 224 24.31 1.24 11.30
CA THR A 224 24.15 0.73 12.66
C THR A 224 23.47 1.80 13.50
N GLN A 225 22.36 1.45 14.15
CA GLN A 225 21.66 2.32 15.08
C GLN A 225 21.53 1.63 16.44
N LYS A 226 21.79 2.41 17.51
CA LYS A 226 21.50 2.01 18.89
C LYS A 226 20.04 2.33 19.19
N THR A 227 19.30 1.35 19.67
CA THR A 227 17.89 1.48 20.05
C THR A 227 17.58 0.50 21.19
N THR A 228 16.39 0.61 21.78
CA THR A 228 15.91 -0.36 22.78
C THR A 228 15.46 -1.64 22.09
N VAL A 229 15.35 -2.76 22.83
CA VAL A 229 14.77 -3.99 22.27
C VAL A 229 13.35 -3.75 21.80
N ALA A 230 12.56 -2.96 22.53
CA ALA A 230 11.19 -2.62 22.16
C ALA A 230 11.07 -1.91 20.79
N GLU A 231 11.88 -0.88 20.58
CA GLU A 231 11.91 -0.15 19.31
C GLU A 231 12.57 -0.98 18.21
N GLY A 232 13.66 -1.68 18.54
CA GLY A 232 14.37 -2.55 17.61
C GLY A 232 13.50 -3.68 17.09
N ARG A 233 12.61 -4.23 17.93
CA ARG A 233 11.63 -5.25 17.53
C ARG A 233 10.69 -4.72 16.45
N LYS A 234 10.15 -3.52 16.61
CA LYS A 234 9.26 -2.90 15.62
C LYS A 234 9.98 -2.65 14.30
N ILE A 235 11.21 -2.16 14.36
CA ILE A 235 12.02 -1.87 13.16
C ILE A 235 12.36 -3.17 12.40
N LEU A 236 12.79 -4.20 13.12
CA LEU A 236 13.12 -5.49 12.52
C LEU A 236 11.87 -6.20 12.00
N ALA A 237 10.73 -6.12 12.71
CA ALA A 237 9.47 -6.69 12.24
C ALA A 237 9.03 -6.04 10.92
N ALA A 238 9.17 -4.72 10.77
CA ALA A 238 8.87 -4.06 9.49
C ALA A 238 9.82 -4.53 8.36
N GLU A 239 11.10 -4.76 8.65
CA GLU A 239 12.06 -5.28 7.67
C GLU A 239 11.75 -6.73 7.26
N GLU A 240 11.42 -7.59 8.23
CA GLU A 240 11.06 -8.99 7.94
C GLU A 240 9.71 -9.10 7.23
N ALA A 241 8.72 -8.28 7.59
CA ALA A 241 7.44 -8.20 6.88
C ALA A 241 7.67 -7.85 5.40
N GLY A 242 8.54 -6.88 5.11
CA GLY A 242 8.89 -6.51 3.73
C GLY A 242 9.55 -7.63 2.92
N LYS A 243 10.24 -8.58 3.57
CA LYS A 243 10.83 -9.76 2.90
C LYS A 243 9.83 -10.89 2.68
N LEU A 244 8.81 -10.97 3.54
CA LEU A 244 7.76 -11.99 3.45
C LEU A 244 6.72 -11.67 2.36
N ILE A 245 6.65 -10.42 1.91
CA ILE A 245 5.68 -9.97 0.92
C ILE A 245 6.24 -10.21 -0.50
N ASP A 246 5.51 -10.99 -1.28
CA ASP A 246 5.75 -11.14 -2.71
C ASP A 246 5.14 -9.94 -3.46
N MET A 247 6.01 -9.08 -4.00
CA MET A 247 5.58 -7.90 -4.74
C MET A 247 4.91 -8.25 -6.08
N ASP A 248 5.25 -9.38 -6.71
CA ASP A 248 4.62 -9.81 -7.95
C ASP A 248 3.17 -10.26 -7.69
N GLU A 249 2.93 -10.92 -6.55
CA GLU A 249 1.58 -11.25 -6.08
C GLU A 249 0.80 -9.97 -5.77
N VAL A 250 1.40 -9.02 -5.04
CA VAL A 250 0.76 -7.73 -4.70
C VAL A 250 0.34 -6.98 -5.97
N ILE A 251 1.20 -6.92 -6.99
CA ILE A 251 0.89 -6.24 -8.25
C ILE A 251 -0.26 -6.94 -8.97
N ARG A 252 -0.25 -8.27 -9.05
CA ARG A 252 -1.31 -9.05 -9.72
C ARG A 252 -2.66 -8.83 -9.04
N ASP A 253 -2.71 -8.93 -7.72
CA ASP A 253 -3.92 -8.72 -6.92
C ASP A 253 -4.40 -7.27 -7.04
N ALA A 254 -3.48 -6.31 -7.04
CA ALA A 254 -3.80 -4.89 -7.19
C ALA A 254 -4.42 -4.58 -8.56
N LEU A 255 -3.89 -5.15 -9.64
CA LEU A 255 -4.42 -5.00 -11.00
C LEU A 255 -5.83 -5.59 -11.10
N GLN A 256 -6.01 -6.84 -10.67
CA GLN A 256 -7.33 -7.48 -10.65
C GLN A 256 -8.34 -6.63 -9.86
N ARG A 257 -7.92 -6.06 -8.73
CA ARG A 257 -8.77 -5.21 -7.90
C ARG A 257 -9.14 -3.90 -8.59
N VAL A 258 -8.26 -3.29 -9.37
CA VAL A 258 -8.60 -2.09 -10.16
C VAL A 258 -9.61 -2.43 -11.26
N GLU A 259 -9.36 -3.49 -12.02
CA GLU A 259 -10.23 -3.94 -13.11
C GLU A 259 -11.63 -4.32 -12.60
N GLU A 260 -11.69 -5.11 -11.53
CA GLU A 260 -12.93 -5.62 -10.99
C GLU A 260 -13.62 -4.66 -10.05
N MET A 261 -12.89 -3.84 -9.28
CA MET A 261 -13.39 -3.06 -8.15
C MET A 261 -13.02 -1.56 -8.15
N GLY A 262 -12.15 -1.08 -9.04
CA GLY A 262 -11.76 0.34 -9.12
C GLY A 262 -12.94 1.31 -9.29
N ILE A 263 -12.83 2.51 -8.71
CA ILE A 263 -13.81 3.60 -8.81
C ILE A 263 -13.07 4.91 -9.14
N VAL A 264 -13.43 5.52 -10.27
CA VAL A 264 -12.95 6.85 -10.66
C VAL A 264 -14.08 7.86 -10.46
N PHE A 265 -13.80 8.93 -9.73
CA PHE A 265 -14.71 10.06 -9.59
C PHE A 265 -14.18 11.26 -10.37
N VAL A 266 -14.84 11.56 -11.49
CA VAL A 266 -14.54 12.74 -12.32
C VAL A 266 -15.43 13.90 -11.87
N ASP A 267 -14.83 14.90 -11.25
CA ASP A 267 -15.50 16.10 -10.78
C ASP A 267 -15.50 17.19 -11.87
N GLU A 268 -16.48 18.09 -11.80
CA GLU A 268 -16.61 19.25 -12.70
C GLU A 268 -16.63 18.90 -14.20
N LEU A 269 -17.19 17.75 -14.56
CA LEU A 269 -17.32 17.29 -15.95
C LEU A 269 -18.13 18.27 -16.82
N ASP A 270 -19.03 19.04 -16.21
CA ASP A 270 -19.81 20.09 -16.85
C ASP A 270 -18.94 21.24 -17.39
N LYS A 271 -17.77 21.50 -16.79
CA LYS A 271 -16.85 22.56 -17.27
C LYS A 271 -16.20 22.26 -18.61
N ILE A 272 -16.16 20.99 -19.01
CA ILE A 272 -15.58 20.58 -20.29
C ILE A 272 -16.66 20.31 -21.36
N ALA A 273 -17.93 20.29 -20.96
CA ALA A 273 -19.06 20.22 -21.89
C ALA A 273 -19.20 21.57 -22.61
N GLY A 274 -18.99 21.58 -23.93
CA GLY A 274 -19.06 22.81 -24.72
C GLY A 274 -20.45 23.43 -24.65
N GLU A 275 -20.51 24.76 -24.51
CA GLU A 275 -21.74 25.49 -24.81
C GLU A 275 -22.02 25.34 -26.31
N ARG A 276 -23.13 24.70 -26.68
CA ARG A 276 -23.74 24.91 -28.00
C ARG A 276 -24.35 26.31 -28.07
N SER A 277 -23.50 27.32 -27.97
CA SER A 277 -23.83 28.70 -28.32
C SER A 277 -23.64 28.82 -29.82
N ALA A 278 -24.75 29.03 -30.54
CA ALA A 278 -24.87 29.07 -32.00
C ALA A 278 -24.14 30.26 -32.67
N ALA A 279 -22.87 30.50 -32.35
CA ALA A 279 -22.07 31.57 -32.94
C ALA A 279 -20.65 31.04 -33.26
N ALA A 280 -20.39 30.98 -34.56
CA ALA A 280 -19.15 30.61 -35.23
C ALA A 280 -17.84 31.07 -34.53
N GLY A 281 -16.95 30.11 -34.24
CA GLY A 281 -15.56 30.27 -33.80
C GLY A 281 -14.92 28.88 -33.66
N PRO A 282 -13.62 28.68 -33.96
CA PRO A 282 -13.11 27.42 -34.49
C PRO A 282 -13.20 26.30 -33.45
N ASP A 283 -13.84 25.19 -33.85
CA ASP A 283 -13.73 23.90 -33.20
C ASP A 283 -12.25 23.47 -33.20
N VAL A 284 -11.54 23.77 -32.13
CA VAL A 284 -10.17 23.28 -31.93
C VAL A 284 -10.28 21.90 -31.29
N SER A 285 -10.15 20.90 -32.17
CA SER A 285 -9.71 19.51 -31.96
C SER A 285 -10.12 18.86 -30.64
N ARG A 286 -11.24 18.15 -30.68
CA ARG A 286 -11.69 17.19 -29.66
C ARG A 286 -11.99 15.84 -30.31
N GLU A 287 -10.97 15.28 -30.94
CA GLU A 287 -10.89 13.85 -31.28
C GLU A 287 -9.87 13.18 -30.36
#